data_AF-A0A1H5SPD1-F1
#
_entry.id   AF-A0A1H5SPD1-F1
#
_cell.length_a   1.000
_cell.length_b   1.000
_cell.length_c   1.000
_cell.angle_alpha   90.00
_cell.angle_beta   90.00
_cell.angle_gamma   90.00
#
_symmetry.space_group_name_H-M   'P 1'
#
loop_
_entity.id
_entity.type
_entity.pdbx_description
1 polymer ?
#
loop_
_entity_poly.entity_id
_entity_poly.type
_entity_poly.pdbx_seq_one_letter_code
_entity_poly.pdbx_strand_id
1 'polypeptide(L)'
;MKRKCKKIISTKDGTRAIYIDDENSAEILEYINRDDRHKKKFKFITDLILGKFKNTDLYDKEDIDDSCKDVTVMKFFKGQENDRIYCKEVKSDKGVFVVVAGILHTRKKSQKNSSKEKSLITKLGKYDYEV
;
A
#
# COMPACT_ATOMS: atom_id res chain seq x y z
N MET A 1 14.12 -1.63 -14.29
CA MET A 1 13.06 -2.29 -15.08
C MET A 1 11.75 -1.95 -14.41
N LYS A 2 10.77 -1.42 -15.16
CA LYS A 2 9.48 -1.06 -14.57
C LYS A 2 8.63 -2.32 -14.35
N ARG A 3 7.89 -2.36 -13.26
CA ARG A 3 6.98 -3.43 -12.86
C ARG A 3 5.58 -3.12 -13.37
N LYS A 4 4.83 -4.15 -13.73
CA LYS A 4 3.42 -4.01 -14.10
C LYS A 4 2.55 -3.93 -12.86
N CYS A 5 1.45 -3.22 -12.97
CA CYS A 5 0.43 -3.17 -11.92
C CYS A 5 -0.98 -3.18 -12.52
N LYS A 6 -1.96 -3.60 -11.73
CA LYS A 6 -3.37 -3.70 -12.14
C LYS A 6 -4.22 -2.76 -11.32
N LYS A 7 -5.12 -2.03 -11.98
CA LYS A 7 -6.07 -1.13 -11.30
C LYS A 7 -7.09 -1.95 -10.50
N ILE A 8 -7.24 -1.62 -9.22
CA ILE A 8 -8.29 -2.19 -8.35
C ILE A 8 -9.52 -1.27 -8.35
N ILE A 9 -9.32 0.00 -8.00
CA ILE A 9 -10.40 0.97 -7.82
C ILE A 9 -9.90 2.38 -8.13
N SER A 10 -10.79 3.25 -8.60
CA SER A 10 -10.50 4.66 -8.82
C SER A 10 -11.67 5.54 -8.40
N THR A 11 -11.38 6.81 -8.15
CA THR A 11 -12.44 7.82 -7.97
C THR A 11 -13.20 8.03 -9.28
N LYS A 12 -14.45 8.51 -9.19
CA LYS A 12 -15.29 8.80 -10.36
C LYS A 12 -14.71 9.90 -11.26
N ASP A 13 -14.03 10.87 -10.66
CA ASP A 13 -13.35 11.97 -11.35
C ASP A 13 -11.97 11.57 -11.91
N GLY A 14 -11.52 10.34 -11.67
CA GLY A 14 -10.25 9.82 -12.16
C GLY A 14 -9.01 10.45 -11.53
N THR A 15 -9.16 11.27 -10.47
CA THR A 15 -8.01 11.96 -9.84
C THR A 15 -7.16 11.05 -8.97
N ARG A 16 -7.73 9.93 -8.47
CA ARG A 16 -7.02 8.95 -7.65
C ARG A 16 -7.37 7.51 -8.02
N ALA A 17 -6.40 6.63 -7.83
CA ALA A 17 -6.61 5.20 -8.03
C ALA A 17 -5.73 4.34 -7.13
N ILE A 18 -6.23 3.16 -6.79
CA ILE A 18 -5.48 2.11 -6.11
C ILE A 18 -5.18 1.02 -7.12
N TYR A 19 -3.92 0.63 -7.18
CA TYR A 19 -3.39 -0.43 -8.02
C TYR A 19 -2.75 -1.50 -7.14
N ILE A 20 -2.44 -2.64 -7.74
CA ILE A 20 -1.74 -3.76 -7.12
C ILE A 20 -0.59 -4.21 -8.00
N ASP A 21 0.56 -4.46 -7.40
CA ASP A 21 1.72 -5.03 -8.09
C ASP A 21 1.36 -6.39 -8.70
N ASP A 22 1.72 -6.61 -9.97
CA ASP A 22 1.30 -7.82 -10.68
C ASP A 22 1.93 -9.09 -10.10
N GLU A 23 3.21 -9.05 -9.75
CA GLU A 23 3.94 -10.22 -9.22
C GLU A 23 3.48 -10.59 -7.80
N ASN A 24 3.16 -9.60 -6.97
CA ASN A 24 2.66 -9.79 -5.61
C ASN A 24 1.12 -9.83 -5.52
N SER A 25 0.42 -9.73 -6.66
CA SER A 25 -1.04 -9.59 -6.67
C SER A 25 -1.76 -10.77 -6.04
N ALA A 26 -1.34 -12.00 -6.32
CA ALA A 26 -2.03 -13.19 -5.82
C ALA A 26 -2.08 -13.23 -4.29
N GLU A 27 -0.95 -13.03 -3.62
CA GLU A 27 -0.83 -13.03 -2.16
C GLU A 27 -1.64 -11.89 -1.53
N ILE A 28 -1.53 -10.68 -2.08
CA ILE A 28 -2.25 -9.51 -1.56
C ILE A 28 -3.76 -9.68 -1.76
N LEU A 29 -4.19 -10.17 -2.93
CA LEU A 29 -5.61 -10.42 -3.22
C LEU A 29 -6.18 -11.50 -2.32
N GLU A 30 -5.44 -12.58 -2.07
CA GLU A 30 -5.84 -13.62 -1.13
C GLU A 30 -6.02 -13.04 0.27
N TYR A 31 -5.06 -12.23 0.74
CA TYR A 31 -5.14 -11.59 2.06
C TYR A 31 -6.33 -10.63 2.20
N ILE A 32 -6.54 -9.72 1.24
CA ILE A 32 -7.66 -8.76 1.34
C ILE A 32 -9.03 -9.45 1.21
N ASN A 33 -9.10 -10.59 0.51
CA ASN A 33 -10.35 -11.33 0.29
C ASN A 33 -10.56 -12.49 1.25
N ARG A 34 -9.62 -12.74 2.16
CA ARG A 34 -9.62 -13.89 3.07
C ARG A 34 -10.94 -14.05 3.84
N ASP A 35 -11.45 -12.95 4.37
CA ASP A 35 -12.73 -12.90 5.08
C ASP A 35 -13.35 -11.49 4.98
N ASP A 36 -14.58 -11.36 5.47
CA ASP A 36 -15.32 -10.09 5.44
C ASP A 36 -14.67 -8.99 6.26
N ARG A 37 -13.93 -9.33 7.32
CA ARG A 37 -13.23 -8.35 8.16
C ARG A 37 -12.08 -7.72 7.37
N HIS A 38 -11.31 -8.51 6.62
CA HIS A 38 -10.24 -8.03 5.75
C HIS A 38 -10.80 -7.19 4.59
N LYS A 39 -11.85 -7.66 3.92
CA LYS A 39 -12.52 -6.92 2.84
C LYS A 39 -13.02 -5.55 3.30
N LYS A 40 -13.74 -5.51 4.42
CA LYS A 40 -14.25 -4.26 5.02
C LYS A 40 -13.11 -3.33 5.43
N LYS A 41 -12.04 -3.87 6.01
CA LYS A 41 -10.88 -3.07 6.42
C LYS A 41 -10.15 -2.48 5.23
N PHE A 42 -9.91 -3.27 4.19
CA PHE A 42 -9.31 -2.79 2.94
C PHE A 42 -10.15 -1.69 2.32
N LYS A 43 -11.46 -1.93 2.15
CA LYS A 43 -12.41 -0.94 1.62
C LYS A 43 -12.34 0.38 2.40
N PHE A 44 -12.38 0.31 3.73
CA PHE A 44 -12.31 1.51 4.56
C PHE A 44 -11.01 2.29 4.35
N ILE A 45 -9.87 1.62 4.29
CA ILE A 45 -8.57 2.27 4.04
C ILE A 45 -8.55 2.89 2.64
N THR A 46 -9.01 2.18 1.62
CA THR A 46 -9.06 2.71 0.24
C THR A 46 -10.02 3.89 0.12
N ASP A 47 -11.16 3.88 0.81
CA ASP A 47 -12.11 4.99 0.81
C ASP A 47 -11.49 6.25 1.44
N LEU A 48 -10.69 6.11 2.50
CA LEU A 48 -9.93 7.21 3.10
C LEU A 48 -8.92 7.80 2.10
N ILE A 49 -8.14 6.94 1.45
CA ILE A 49 -7.12 7.34 0.47
C ILE A 49 -7.77 8.04 -0.73
N LEU A 50 -8.82 7.46 -1.30
CA LEU A 50 -9.54 8.03 -2.45
C LEU A 50 -10.27 9.33 -2.07
N GLY A 51 -10.81 9.40 -0.85
CA GLY A 51 -11.52 10.58 -0.31
C GLY A 51 -10.62 11.72 0.21
N LYS A 52 -9.29 11.57 0.14
CA LYS A 52 -8.31 12.54 0.65
C LYS A 52 -8.36 12.78 2.16
N PHE A 53 -8.87 11.82 2.92
CA PHE A 53 -8.91 11.89 4.37
C PHE A 53 -7.56 11.46 4.96
N LYS A 54 -6.99 12.31 5.82
CA LYS A 54 -5.75 11.99 6.53
C LYS A 54 -6.06 11.15 7.76
N ASN A 55 -5.54 9.92 7.79
CA ASN A 55 -5.62 9.05 8.96
C ASN A 55 -4.32 8.22 9.09
N THR A 56 -3.36 8.74 9.85
CA THR A 56 -2.03 8.14 10.03
C THR A 56 -2.04 6.83 10.82
N ASP A 57 -3.14 6.51 11.51
CA ASP A 57 -3.29 5.21 12.16
C ASP A 57 -3.59 4.08 11.17
N LEU A 58 -4.08 4.42 9.97
CA LEU A 58 -4.52 3.46 8.95
C LEU A 58 -3.74 3.53 7.65
N TYR A 59 -3.27 4.72 7.28
CA TYR A 59 -2.47 4.94 6.10
C TYR A 59 -1.45 6.05 6.35
N ASP A 60 -0.16 5.73 6.21
CA ASP A 60 0.91 6.62 6.63
C ASP A 60 2.18 6.41 5.82
N LYS A 61 3.11 7.35 5.92
CA LYS A 61 4.42 7.26 5.27
C LYS A 61 5.39 6.40 6.08
N GLU A 62 6.27 5.69 5.39
CA GLU A 62 7.39 4.95 5.97
C GLU A 62 8.70 5.66 5.54
N ASP A 63 9.00 6.77 6.21
CA ASP A 63 10.18 7.60 5.90
C ASP A 63 11.43 7.04 6.60
N ILE A 64 12.15 6.15 5.91
CA ILE A 64 13.41 5.57 6.38
C ILE A 64 14.59 6.37 5.84
N ASP A 65 14.62 6.59 4.53
CA ASP A 65 15.65 7.31 3.81
C ASP A 65 15.05 7.94 2.53
N ASP A 66 15.88 8.68 1.82
CA ASP A 66 15.46 9.42 0.63
C ASP A 66 14.89 8.54 -0.50
N SER A 67 15.23 7.25 -0.52
CA SER A 67 14.72 6.28 -1.51
C SER A 67 13.32 5.75 -1.19
N CYS A 68 12.78 6.09 -0.02
CA CYS A 68 11.50 5.60 0.50
C CYS A 68 10.46 6.71 0.72
N LYS A 69 10.69 7.95 0.24
CA LYS A 69 9.80 9.11 0.47
C LYS A 69 8.37 8.92 -0.05
N ASP A 70 8.22 8.05 -1.02
CA ASP A 70 6.97 7.68 -1.68
C ASP A 70 6.43 6.32 -1.22
N VAL A 71 7.08 5.69 -0.23
CA VAL A 71 6.58 4.46 0.38
C VAL A 71 5.61 4.81 1.50
N THR A 72 4.44 4.20 1.42
CA THR A 72 3.38 4.29 2.42
C THR A 72 2.97 2.92 2.88
N VAL A 73 2.08 2.87 3.87
CA VAL A 73 1.63 1.61 4.44
C VAL A 73 0.15 1.64 4.80
N MET A 74 -0.59 0.64 4.35
CA MET A 74 -1.92 0.33 4.88
C MET A 74 -1.76 -0.51 6.14
N LYS A 75 -2.23 0.03 7.27
CA LYS A 75 -2.10 -0.58 8.60
C LYS A 75 -3.36 -1.39 8.92
N PHE A 76 -3.26 -2.71 8.75
CA PHE A 76 -4.33 -3.63 9.11
C PHE A 76 -4.22 -4.00 10.60
N PHE A 77 -5.37 -3.96 11.28
CA PHE A 77 -5.55 -4.43 12.66
C PHE A 77 -4.41 -4.05 13.62
N LYS A 78 -3.99 -2.78 13.62
CA LYS A 78 -2.96 -2.23 14.51
C LYS A 78 -3.31 -2.57 15.97
N GLY A 79 -2.38 -3.19 16.69
CA GLY A 79 -2.57 -3.67 18.07
C GLY A 79 -3.10 -5.11 18.20
N GLN A 80 -3.47 -5.75 17.09
CA GLN A 80 -3.83 -7.17 17.03
C GLN A 80 -2.88 -7.92 16.09
N GLU A 81 -3.34 -8.35 14.91
CA GLU A 81 -2.49 -9.03 13.93
C GLU A 81 -1.38 -8.10 13.41
N ASN A 82 -1.62 -6.80 13.39
CA ASN A 82 -0.64 -5.77 13.02
C ASN A 82 -0.02 -5.99 11.63
N ASP A 83 -0.84 -6.47 10.70
CA ASP A 83 -0.45 -6.71 9.32
C ASP A 83 -0.26 -5.38 8.57
N ARG A 84 0.59 -5.41 7.56
CA ARG A 84 0.98 -4.24 6.76
C ARG A 84 0.92 -4.60 5.28
N ILE A 85 0.30 -3.74 4.49
CA ILE A 85 0.50 -3.72 3.04
C ILE A 85 1.31 -2.48 2.75
N TYR A 86 2.58 -2.66 2.37
CA TYR A 86 3.44 -1.57 1.94
C TYR A 86 3.06 -1.17 0.51
N CYS A 87 2.95 0.13 0.32
CA CYS A 87 2.45 0.75 -0.90
C CYS A 87 3.47 1.74 -1.45
N LYS A 88 3.38 2.00 -2.75
CA LYS A 88 4.17 3.03 -3.45
C LYS A 88 3.21 4.07 -3.99
N GLU A 89 3.40 5.34 -3.62
CA GLU A 89 2.68 6.46 -4.21
C GLU A 89 3.40 6.91 -5.48
N VAL A 90 2.68 6.93 -6.60
CA VAL A 90 3.21 7.39 -7.89
C VAL A 90 2.23 8.37 -8.52
N LYS A 91 2.75 9.31 -9.31
CA LYS A 91 1.92 10.16 -10.18
C LYS A 91 1.98 9.60 -11.58
N SER A 92 0.82 9.36 -12.20
CA SER A 92 0.79 9.03 -13.62
C SER A 92 1.12 10.27 -14.46
N ASP A 93 1.47 10.04 -15.73
CA ASP A 93 1.72 11.11 -16.71
C ASP A 93 0.52 12.05 -16.89
N LYS A 94 -0.68 11.59 -16.55
CA LYS A 94 -1.94 12.36 -16.60
C LYS A 94 -2.24 13.10 -15.29
N GLY A 95 -1.32 13.10 -14.33
CA GLY A 95 -1.48 13.75 -13.02
C GLY A 95 -2.36 12.99 -12.04
N VAL A 96 -2.71 11.73 -12.32
CA VAL A 96 -3.49 10.89 -11.41
C VAL A 96 -2.61 10.44 -10.25
N PHE A 97 -3.10 10.59 -9.02
CA PHE A 97 -2.40 10.07 -7.84
C PHE A 97 -2.73 8.60 -7.64
N VAL A 98 -1.70 7.76 -7.72
CA VAL A 98 -1.84 6.31 -7.77
C VAL A 98 -1.11 5.71 -6.58
N VAL A 99 -1.80 4.82 -5.86
CA VAL A 99 -1.21 4.05 -4.77
C VAL A 99 -1.13 2.60 -5.20
N VAL A 100 0.06 2.05 -5.31
CA VAL A 100 0.28 0.66 -5.70
C VAL A 100 0.54 -0.18 -4.45
N ALA A 101 -0.33 -1.13 -4.14
CA ALA A 101 -0.09 -2.15 -3.11
C ALA A 101 0.96 -3.15 -3.61
N GLY A 102 2.12 -3.20 -2.95
CA GLY A 102 3.29 -3.92 -3.46
C GLY A 102 3.77 -5.10 -2.61
N ILE A 103 3.77 -4.98 -1.27
CA ILE A 103 4.32 -6.03 -0.40
C ILE A 103 3.40 -6.24 0.80
N LEU A 104 2.96 -7.49 1.01
CA LEU A 104 2.31 -7.91 2.25
C LEU A 104 3.37 -8.27 3.30
N HIS A 105 3.18 -7.79 4.53
CA HIS A 105 3.96 -8.19 5.70
C HIS A 105 3.01 -8.50 6.85
N THR A 106 2.86 -9.78 7.14
CA THR A 106 1.99 -10.26 8.21
C THR A 106 2.69 -10.25 9.56
N ARG A 107 1.96 -9.96 10.63
CA ARG A 107 2.39 -10.09 12.03
C ARG A 107 3.64 -9.29 12.35
N LYS A 108 3.60 -7.98 12.07
CA LYS A 108 4.67 -7.08 12.49
C LYS A 108 4.78 -7.09 14.03
N LYS A 109 5.90 -7.62 14.54
CA LYS A 109 6.09 -7.86 15.99
C LYS A 109 6.44 -6.62 16.80
N SER A 110 7.17 -5.67 16.20
CA SER A 110 7.66 -4.47 16.88
C SER A 110 6.88 -3.23 16.49
N GLN A 111 6.81 -2.24 17.37
CA GLN A 111 6.27 -0.91 17.04
C GLN A 111 7.17 -0.15 16.06
N LYS A 112 8.50 -0.25 16.24
CA LYS A 112 9.50 0.35 15.34
C LYS A 112 9.85 -0.59 14.18
N ASN A 113 10.32 -0.06 13.07
CA ASN A 113 10.83 -0.87 11.95
C ASN A 113 12.13 -1.57 12.33
N SER A 114 12.09 -2.90 12.34
CA SER A 114 13.27 -3.76 12.42
C SER A 114 14.00 -3.80 11.08
N SER A 115 15.18 -4.43 11.04
CA SER A 115 15.93 -4.64 9.80
C SER A 115 15.10 -5.34 8.71
N LYS A 116 14.17 -6.24 9.09
CA LYS A 116 13.27 -6.90 8.14
C LYS A 116 12.32 -5.90 7.48
N GLU A 117 11.62 -5.10 8.27
CA GLU A 117 10.69 -4.11 7.72
C GLU A 117 11.44 -3.07 6.88
N LYS A 118 12.60 -2.60 7.34
CA LYS A 118 13.44 -1.69 6.57
C LYS A 118 13.83 -2.30 5.22
N SER A 119 14.24 -3.56 5.20
CA SER A 119 14.58 -4.25 3.95
C SER A 119 13.40 -4.34 2.97
N LEU A 120 12.20 -4.63 3.46
CA LEU A 120 10.99 -4.67 2.62
C LEU A 120 10.63 -3.28 2.07
N ILE A 121 10.68 -2.25 2.92
CA ILE A 121 10.38 -0.87 2.55
C ILE A 121 11.40 -0.36 1.52
N THR A 122 12.70 -0.53 1.76
CA THR A 122 13.76 -0.14 0.82
C THR A 122 13.67 -0.93 -0.49
N LYS A 123 13.27 -2.20 -0.44
CA LYS A 123 13.01 -3.01 -1.65
C LYS A 123 11.88 -2.41 -2.47
N LEU A 124 10.75 -2.08 -1.85
CA LEU A 124 9.62 -1.42 -2.51
C LEU A 124 9.95 -0.01 -2.99
N GLY A 125 10.75 0.75 -2.24
CA GLY A 125 11.21 2.09 -2.63
C GLY A 125 11.98 2.10 -3.95
N LYS A 126 12.66 1.01 -4.29
CA LYS A 126 13.37 0.85 -5.58
C LYS A 126 12.47 0.40 -6.73
N TYR A 127 11.19 0.12 -6.49
CA TYR A 127 10.28 -0.31 -7.55
C TYR A 127 9.77 0.89 -8.33
N ASP A 128 9.88 0.81 -9.65
CA ASP A 128 9.20 1.71 -10.58
C ASP A 128 8.02 0.97 -11.21
N TYR A 129 6.88 1.64 -11.37
CA TYR A 129 5.67 1.04 -11.92
C TYR A 129 5.27 1.64 -13.27
N GLU A 130 4.72 0.80 -14.14
CA GLU A 130 4.02 1.21 -15.35
C GLU A 130 2.54 1.40 -15.00
N VAL A 131 2.05 2.65 -15.09
CA VAL A 131 0.70 3.08 -14.68
C VAL A 131 -0.04 3.78 -15.80
#